data_AF-A0A2P4ZCW8-F1
#
_entry.id   AF-A0A2P4ZCW8-F1
#
_cell.length_a   1.000
_cell.length_b   1.000
_cell.length_c   1.000
_cell.angle_alpha   90.00
_cell.angle_beta   90.00
_cell.angle_gamma   90.00
#
_symmetry.space_group_name_H-M   'P 1'
#
loop_
_entity.id
_entity.type
_entity.pdbx_description
1 polymer ?
#
loop_
_entity_poly.entity_id
_entity_poly.type
_entity_poly.pdbx_seq_one_letter_code
_entity_poly.pdbx_strand_id
1 'polypeptide(L)'
;MRPWIMLFTEPILFSLSLYMAFIYGVLYLDFTAYPVVFQKARGWSLGISGLAFTGIGTGMAIATGLSPYVNNIYSHYKKKIGAVPEARLPHLIPIVWLLPIGIFWFGWTALPPTHWIVSIIAGVPFGFALVMLFLGINAYLTDCYDRYSASALAANTMLRCLFGAGFAVFATTMYEKLGTPWATSILGFVSLALGVLPFVFYKFGAKLRAASRFHMDVTSHN
;
A
#
# COMPACT_ATOMS: atom_id res chain seq x y z
N MET A 1 -5.73 -22.87 10.24
CA MET A 1 -5.94 -21.98 11.41
C MET A 1 -6.89 -20.85 11.04
N ARG A 2 -7.55 -20.19 12.00
CA ARG A 2 -8.45 -19.07 11.70
C ARG A 2 -7.62 -17.81 11.36
N PRO A 3 -7.83 -17.17 10.19
CA PRO A 3 -7.04 -16.01 9.74
C PRO A 3 -6.94 -14.85 10.76
N TRP A 4 -8.02 -14.55 11.48
CA TRP A 4 -8.05 -13.50 12.52
C TRP A 4 -7.06 -13.75 13.66
N ILE A 5 -6.90 -15.01 14.09
CA ILE A 5 -5.99 -15.36 15.20
C ILE A 5 -4.54 -15.18 14.75
N MET A 6 -4.23 -15.63 13.53
CA MET A 6 -2.90 -15.49 12.94
C MET A 6 -2.48 -14.02 12.84
N LEU A 7 -3.41 -13.14 12.49
CA LEU A 7 -3.17 -11.70 12.39
C LEU A 7 -2.67 -11.10 13.70
N PHE A 8 -3.26 -11.44 14.84
CA PHE A 8 -2.86 -10.88 16.15
C PHE A 8 -1.72 -11.65 16.82
N THR A 9 -1.41 -12.85 16.35
CA THR A 9 -0.32 -13.68 16.90
C THR A 9 1.01 -13.38 16.23
N GLU A 10 0.99 -12.88 14.99
CA GLU A 10 2.16 -12.66 14.16
C GLU A 10 2.38 -11.16 13.89
N PRO A 11 3.32 -10.50 14.61
CA PRO A 11 3.56 -9.06 14.46
C PRO A 11 3.98 -8.63 13.05
N ILE A 12 4.69 -9.51 12.32
CA ILE A 12 5.12 -9.28 10.94
C ILE A 12 3.90 -9.24 10.02
N LEU A 13 3.03 -10.26 10.10
CA LEU A 13 1.79 -10.33 9.33
C LEU A 13 0.91 -9.11 9.64
N PHE A 14 0.70 -8.80 10.92
CA PHE A 14 -0.10 -7.64 11.33
C PHE A 14 0.40 -6.35 10.70
N SER A 15 1.70 -6.06 10.83
CA SER A 15 2.27 -4.77 10.43
C SER A 15 2.25 -4.59 8.90
N LEU A 16 2.59 -5.64 8.15
CA LEU A 16 2.55 -5.63 6.70
C LEU A 16 1.12 -5.57 6.16
N SER A 17 0.21 -6.31 6.78
CA SER A 17 -1.22 -6.24 6.45
C SER A 17 -1.82 -4.89 6.79
N LEU A 18 -1.44 -4.27 7.91
CA LEU A 18 -1.87 -2.93 8.30
C LEU A 18 -1.42 -1.90 7.27
N TYR A 19 -0.17 -2.00 6.80
CA TYR A 19 0.34 -1.12 5.76
C TYR A 19 -0.43 -1.28 4.44
N MET A 20 -0.66 -2.51 3.98
CA MET A 20 -1.50 -2.78 2.80
C MET A 20 -2.93 -2.28 2.96
N ALA A 21 -3.52 -2.50 4.13
CA ALA A 21 -4.88 -2.08 4.45
C ALA A 21 -5.00 -0.55 4.44
N PHE A 22 -4.01 0.16 4.99
CA PHE A 22 -3.95 1.62 4.93
C PHE A 22 -3.87 2.13 3.49
N ILE A 23 -2.94 1.64 2.68
CA ILE A 23 -2.78 2.05 1.27
C ILE A 23 -4.09 1.84 0.48
N TYR A 24 -4.75 0.70 0.70
CA TYR A 24 -6.03 0.41 0.08
C TYR A 24 -7.16 1.32 0.60
N GLY A 25 -7.16 1.63 1.90
CA GLY A 25 -8.07 2.61 2.48
C GLY A 25 -7.93 3.98 1.81
N VAL A 26 -6.70 4.42 1.52
CA VAL A 26 -6.44 5.67 0.78
C VAL A 26 -7.00 5.60 -0.64
N LEU A 27 -6.82 4.48 -1.36
CA LEU A 27 -7.44 4.30 -2.69
C LEU A 27 -8.98 4.42 -2.62
N TYR A 28 -9.60 3.91 -1.56
CA TYR A 28 -11.04 4.05 -1.37
C TYR A 28 -11.45 5.49 -1.01
N LEU A 29 -10.61 6.21 -0.26
CA LEU A 29 -10.80 7.64 -0.03
C LEU A 29 -10.72 8.44 -1.32
N ASP A 30 -9.85 8.08 -2.25
CA ASP A 30 -9.72 8.75 -3.55
C ASP A 30 -11.03 8.69 -4.35
N PHE A 31 -11.82 7.61 -4.22
CA PHE A 31 -13.17 7.54 -4.81
C PHE A 31 -14.12 8.63 -4.32
N THR A 32 -13.89 9.18 -3.12
CA THR A 32 -14.63 10.33 -2.59
C THR A 32 -13.90 11.65 -2.85
N ALA A 33 -12.58 11.66 -2.70
CA ALA A 33 -11.75 12.86 -2.81
C ALA A 33 -11.79 13.45 -4.23
N TYR A 34 -11.66 12.60 -5.26
CA TYR A 34 -11.63 13.04 -6.65
C TYR A 34 -12.95 13.73 -7.06
N PRO A 35 -14.14 13.18 -6.78
CA PRO A 35 -15.40 13.91 -6.96
C PRO A 35 -15.45 15.25 -6.20
N VAL A 36 -14.98 15.32 -4.95
CA VAL A 36 -14.94 16.57 -4.19
C VAL A 36 -14.05 17.61 -4.87
N VAL A 37 -12.89 17.21 -5.40
CA VAL A 37 -11.94 18.11 -6.07
C VAL A 37 -12.42 18.54 -7.46
N PHE A 38 -12.78 17.59 -8.31
CA PHE A 38 -13.08 17.86 -9.72
C PHE A 38 -14.53 18.30 -9.95
N GLN A 39 -15.50 17.77 -9.21
CA GLN A 39 -16.90 18.20 -9.33
C GLN A 39 -17.18 19.43 -8.48
N LYS A 40 -16.96 19.35 -7.15
CA LYS A 40 -17.35 20.46 -6.26
C LYS A 40 -16.46 21.69 -6.42
N ALA A 41 -15.13 21.51 -6.49
CA ALA A 41 -14.21 22.66 -6.54
C ALA A 41 -13.95 23.19 -7.97
N ARG A 42 -14.05 22.34 -9.01
CA ARG A 42 -13.78 22.74 -10.41
C ARG A 42 -15.00 22.73 -11.34
N GLY A 43 -16.16 22.28 -10.87
CA GLY A 43 -17.41 22.29 -11.65
C GLY A 43 -17.45 21.30 -12.81
N TRP A 44 -16.63 20.25 -12.81
CA TRP A 44 -16.63 19.25 -13.88
C TRP A 44 -17.87 18.35 -13.81
N SER A 45 -18.32 17.85 -14.95
CA SER A 45 -19.36 16.83 -15.00
C SER A 45 -18.89 15.51 -14.38
N LEU A 46 -19.84 14.68 -13.96
CA LEU A 46 -19.58 13.38 -13.33
C LEU A 46 -18.67 12.49 -14.21
N GLY A 47 -18.96 12.42 -15.52
CA GLY A 47 -18.19 11.61 -16.46
C GLY A 47 -16.73 12.07 -16.60
N ILE A 48 -16.50 13.39 -16.71
CA ILE A 48 -15.16 13.96 -16.86
C ILE A 48 -14.37 13.81 -15.55
N SER A 49 -15.02 13.93 -14.39
CA SER A 49 -14.38 13.72 -13.10
C SER A 49 -13.87 12.28 -12.91
N GLY A 50 -14.54 11.31 -13.53
CA GLY A 50 -14.06 9.92 -13.59
C GLY A 50 -12.73 9.79 -14.33
N LEU A 51 -12.45 10.63 -15.32
CA LEU A 51 -11.18 10.62 -16.06
C LEU A 51 -10.00 10.99 -15.17
N ALA A 52 -10.19 11.66 -14.04
CA ALA A 52 -9.09 11.96 -13.14
C ALA A 52 -8.47 10.68 -12.53
N PHE A 53 -9.21 9.58 -12.42
CA PHE A 53 -8.66 8.28 -12.00
C PHE A 53 -7.69 7.67 -13.02
N THR A 54 -7.64 8.17 -14.25
CA THR A 54 -6.66 7.71 -15.25
C THR A 54 -5.24 7.87 -14.78
N GLY A 55 -4.92 8.90 -13.97
CA GLY A 55 -3.59 9.06 -13.38
C GLY A 55 -3.18 7.85 -12.51
N ILE A 56 -4.07 7.42 -11.62
CA ILE A 56 -3.86 6.21 -10.79
C ILE A 56 -3.77 4.98 -11.69
N GLY A 57 -4.71 4.83 -12.64
CA GLY A 57 -4.74 3.70 -13.57
C GLY A 57 -3.48 3.58 -14.42
N THR A 58 -2.92 4.69 -14.91
CA THR A 58 -1.65 4.72 -15.65
C THR A 58 -0.49 4.27 -14.76
N GLY A 59 -0.41 4.74 -13.51
CA GLY A 59 0.59 4.26 -12.54
C GLY A 59 0.50 2.76 -12.30
N MET A 60 -0.72 2.23 -12.15
CA MET A 60 -0.98 0.79 -11.99
C MET A 60 -0.58 -0.02 -13.23
N ALA A 61 -0.86 0.50 -14.43
CA ALA A 61 -0.49 -0.14 -15.69
C ALA A 61 1.03 -0.20 -15.87
N ILE A 62 1.74 0.89 -15.58
CA ILE A 62 3.21 0.93 -15.61
C ILE A 62 3.78 -0.07 -14.61
N ALA A 63 3.25 -0.12 -13.39
CA ALA A 63 3.71 -1.06 -12.37
C ALA A 63 3.50 -2.53 -12.80
N THR A 64 2.34 -2.82 -13.38
CA THR A 64 2.02 -4.17 -13.89
C THR A 64 2.96 -4.55 -15.04
N GLY A 65 3.23 -3.64 -15.98
CA GLY A 65 4.16 -3.86 -17.08
C GLY A 65 5.61 -4.09 -16.63
N LEU A 66 6.03 -3.47 -15.52
CA LEU A 66 7.36 -3.67 -14.92
C LEU A 66 7.45 -4.87 -13.97
N SER A 67 6.33 -5.56 -13.68
CA SER A 67 6.31 -6.75 -12.80
C SER A 67 7.30 -7.86 -13.21
N PRO A 68 7.45 -8.22 -14.51
CA PRO A 68 8.45 -9.21 -14.93
C PRO A 68 9.89 -8.79 -14.61
N TYR A 69 10.18 -7.48 -14.70
CA TYR A 69 11.49 -6.94 -14.36
C TYR A 69 11.77 -7.03 -12.85
N VAL A 70 10.76 -6.83 -12.01
CA VAL A 70 10.86 -7.05 -10.56
C VAL A 70 11.21 -8.50 -10.23
N ASN A 71 10.66 -9.47 -10.95
CA ASN A 71 11.02 -10.88 -10.79
C ASN A 71 12.49 -11.16 -11.16
N ASN A 72 13.04 -10.45 -12.14
CA ASN A 72 14.47 -10.53 -12.50
C ASN A 72 15.36 -9.92 -11.40
N ILE A 73 14.96 -8.77 -10.84
CA ILE A 73 15.64 -8.16 -9.68
C ILE A 73 15.62 -9.15 -8.50
N TYR A 74 14.46 -9.74 -8.20
CA TYR A 74 14.34 -10.75 -7.14
C TYR A 74 15.28 -11.93 -7.39
N SER A 75 15.35 -12.44 -8.62
CA SER A 75 16.25 -13.54 -8.99
C SER A 75 17.72 -13.19 -8.78
N HIS A 76 18.11 -11.93 -9.01
CA HIS A 76 19.46 -11.43 -8.71
C HIS A 76 19.73 -11.40 -7.20
N TYR A 77 18.82 -10.84 -6.39
CA TYR A 77 18.95 -10.80 -4.94
C TYR A 77 18.89 -12.19 -4.28
N LYS A 78 18.08 -13.10 -4.82
CA LYS A 78 18.00 -14.51 -4.42
C LYS A 78 19.35 -15.22 -4.59
N LYS A 79 20.08 -14.93 -5.69
CA LYS A 79 21.44 -15.46 -5.90
C LYS A 79 22.47 -14.89 -4.93
N LYS A 80 22.25 -13.67 -4.42
CA LYS A 80 23.20 -12.95 -3.56
C LYS A 80 22.99 -13.21 -2.06
N ILE A 81 21.75 -13.33 -1.60
CA ILE A 81 21.37 -13.43 -0.18
C ILE A 81 20.81 -14.83 0.16
N GLY A 82 20.55 -15.65 -0.86
CA GLY A 82 19.89 -16.96 -0.71
C GLY A 82 18.38 -16.89 -0.91
N ALA A 83 17.71 -18.05 -0.89
CA ALA A 83 16.26 -18.17 -1.04
C ALA A 83 15.50 -17.77 0.25
N VAL A 84 15.80 -16.59 0.78
CA VAL A 84 15.16 -16.04 1.97
C VAL A 84 14.09 -15.01 1.56
N PRO A 85 12.93 -14.95 2.26
CA PRO A 85 11.86 -14.01 1.94
C PRO A 85 12.33 -12.55 1.89
N GLU A 86 13.35 -12.19 2.66
CA GLU A 86 13.97 -10.87 2.74
C GLU A 86 14.57 -10.40 1.42
N ALA A 87 14.90 -11.30 0.49
CA ALA A 87 15.35 -10.93 -0.86
C ALA A 87 14.27 -10.21 -1.68
N ARG A 88 13.00 -10.22 -1.24
CA ARG A 88 11.89 -9.47 -1.84
C ARG A 88 11.73 -8.05 -1.32
N LEU A 89 12.35 -7.68 -0.19
CA LEU A 89 12.17 -6.35 0.40
C LEU A 89 13.02 -5.21 -0.22
N PRO A 90 14.24 -5.42 -0.77
CA PRO A 90 15.10 -4.33 -1.25
C PRO A 90 14.48 -3.41 -2.28
N HIS A 91 13.72 -3.96 -3.23
CA HIS A 91 13.10 -3.17 -4.29
C HIS A 91 11.89 -2.36 -3.79
N LEU A 92 11.28 -2.75 -2.65
CA LEU A 92 10.16 -2.02 -2.06
C LEU A 92 10.61 -0.77 -1.31
N ILE A 93 11.82 -0.75 -0.73
CA ILE A 93 12.36 0.40 0.02
C ILE A 93 12.29 1.72 -0.77
N PRO A 94 12.78 1.81 -2.02
CA PRO A 94 12.68 3.06 -2.78
C PRO A 94 11.24 3.36 -3.22
N ILE A 95 10.44 2.33 -3.49
CA ILE A 95 9.06 2.47 -4.00
C ILE A 95 8.13 3.03 -2.94
N VAL A 96 8.36 2.68 -1.68
CA VAL A 96 7.57 3.15 -0.53
C VAL A 96 7.51 4.68 -0.45
N TRP A 97 8.58 5.38 -0.82
CA TRP A 97 8.63 6.84 -0.78
C TRP A 97 7.79 7.50 -1.87
N LEU A 98 7.46 6.79 -2.96
CA LEU A 98 6.56 7.30 -4.00
C LEU A 98 5.12 7.49 -3.48
N LEU A 99 4.73 6.73 -2.45
CA LEU A 99 3.39 6.80 -1.85
C LEU A 99 3.13 8.13 -1.14
N PRO A 100 3.93 8.57 -0.14
CA PRO A 100 3.76 9.89 0.46
C PRO A 100 3.98 11.02 -0.54
N ILE A 101 4.92 10.87 -1.50
CA ILE A 101 5.11 11.87 -2.57
C ILE A 101 3.81 12.06 -3.37
N GLY A 102 3.17 10.99 -3.82
CA GLY A 102 1.91 11.07 -4.56
C GLY A 102 0.78 11.68 -3.74
N ILE A 103 0.66 11.30 -2.47
CA ILE A 103 -0.39 11.79 -1.56
C ILE A 103 -0.22 13.28 -1.26
N PHE A 104 0.98 13.74 -0.89
CA PHE A 104 1.24 15.16 -0.63
C PHE A 104 1.10 16.00 -1.90
N TRP A 105 1.60 15.50 -3.02
CA TRP A 105 1.47 16.15 -4.31
C TRP A 105 -0.02 16.34 -4.66
N PHE A 106 -0.84 15.30 -4.54
CA PHE A 106 -2.28 15.40 -4.79
C PHE A 106 -2.95 16.41 -3.84
N GLY A 107 -2.72 16.29 -2.52
CA GLY A 107 -3.36 17.16 -1.52
C GLY A 107 -3.15 18.65 -1.78
N TRP A 108 -1.93 19.05 -2.09
CA TRP A 108 -1.57 20.46 -2.26
C TRP A 108 -1.82 21.00 -3.66
N THR A 109 -1.97 20.14 -4.66
CA THR A 109 -2.23 20.56 -6.05
C THR A 109 -3.68 20.36 -6.49
N ALA A 110 -4.51 19.71 -5.68
CA ALA A 110 -5.90 19.39 -5.98
C ALA A 110 -6.76 20.63 -6.28
N LEU A 111 -6.62 21.69 -5.49
CA LEU A 111 -7.48 22.88 -5.56
C LEU A 111 -6.93 23.96 -6.53
N PRO A 112 -7.81 24.81 -7.10
CA PRO A 112 -7.39 26.03 -7.81
C PRO A 112 -6.52 26.94 -6.93
N PRO A 113 -5.55 27.69 -7.49
CA PRO A 113 -5.35 28.01 -8.91
C PRO A 113 -4.52 26.98 -9.71
N THR A 114 -4.06 25.89 -9.08
CA THR A 114 -3.21 24.90 -9.76
C THR A 114 -3.94 24.21 -10.91
N HIS A 115 -3.23 23.96 -12.03
CA HIS A 115 -3.81 23.29 -13.19
C HIS A 115 -4.20 21.85 -12.85
N TRP A 116 -5.41 21.44 -13.23
CA TRP A 116 -6.02 20.14 -12.88
C TRP A 116 -5.15 18.93 -13.23
N ILE A 117 -4.35 19.03 -14.30
CA ILE A 117 -3.50 17.94 -14.76
C ILE A 117 -2.43 17.56 -13.73
N VAL A 118 -1.98 18.52 -12.92
CA VAL A 118 -0.94 18.31 -11.91
C VAL A 118 -1.42 17.32 -10.86
N SER A 119 -2.68 17.45 -10.41
CA SER A 119 -3.28 16.52 -9.44
C SER A 119 -3.52 15.13 -10.05
N ILE A 120 -3.84 15.06 -11.35
CA ILE A 120 -3.99 13.76 -12.05
C ILE A 120 -2.63 13.06 -12.14
N ILE A 121 -1.56 13.79 -12.50
CA ILE A 121 -0.20 13.25 -12.58
C ILE A 121 0.28 12.75 -11.21
N ALA A 122 -0.11 13.41 -10.10
CA ALA A 122 0.18 12.94 -8.75
C ALA A 122 -0.40 11.54 -8.45
N GLY A 123 -1.45 11.11 -9.16
CA GLY A 123 -2.00 9.76 -9.07
C GLY A 123 -1.06 8.68 -9.64
N VAL A 124 -0.16 9.02 -10.56
CA VAL A 124 0.78 8.07 -11.18
C VAL A 124 1.74 7.44 -10.16
N PRO A 125 2.53 8.21 -9.36
CA PRO A 125 3.40 7.63 -8.35
C PRO A 125 2.62 6.85 -7.27
N PHE A 126 1.41 7.31 -6.92
CA PHE A 126 0.54 6.59 -5.98
C PHE A 126 0.11 5.22 -6.54
N GLY A 127 -0.46 5.18 -7.74
CA GLY A 127 -0.91 3.94 -8.38
C GLY A 127 0.24 2.97 -8.67
N PHE A 128 1.41 3.50 -9.00
CA PHE A 128 2.62 2.70 -9.18
C PHE A 128 3.06 2.02 -7.87
N ALA A 129 3.16 2.80 -6.79
CA ALA A 129 3.54 2.31 -5.48
C ALA A 129 2.51 1.32 -4.91
N LEU A 130 1.22 1.60 -5.09
CA LEU A 130 0.11 0.71 -4.72
C LEU A 130 0.32 -0.71 -5.25
N VAL A 131 0.51 -0.87 -6.56
CA VAL A 131 0.63 -2.19 -7.20
C VAL A 131 1.93 -2.89 -6.81
N MET A 132 3.05 -2.17 -6.81
CA MET A 132 4.36 -2.74 -6.48
C MET A 132 4.42 -3.25 -5.04
N LEU A 133 3.89 -2.47 -4.08
CA LEU A 133 3.78 -2.89 -2.69
C LEU A 133 2.81 -4.06 -2.54
N PHE A 134 1.71 -4.07 -3.30
CA PHE A 134 0.76 -5.17 -3.29
C PHE A 134 1.40 -6.48 -3.71
N LEU A 135 2.14 -6.48 -4.82
CA LEU A 135 2.80 -7.67 -5.31
C LEU A 135 3.92 -8.12 -4.36
N GLY A 136 4.77 -7.19 -3.91
CA GLY A 136 5.92 -7.50 -3.07
C GLY A 136 5.55 -8.04 -1.70
N ILE A 137 4.59 -7.41 -1.01
CA ILE A 137 4.18 -7.85 0.33
C ILE A 137 3.41 -9.17 0.28
N ASN A 138 2.49 -9.37 -0.68
CA ASN A 138 1.80 -10.66 -0.80
C ASN A 138 2.79 -11.79 -1.07
N ALA A 139 3.77 -11.55 -1.92
CA ALA A 139 4.81 -12.54 -2.19
C ALA A 139 5.70 -12.81 -0.98
N TYR A 140 6.03 -11.78 -0.20
CA TYR A 140 6.76 -11.94 1.06
C TYR A 140 5.96 -12.77 2.09
N LEU A 141 4.68 -12.48 2.27
CA LEU A 141 3.81 -13.23 3.18
C LEU A 141 3.67 -14.70 2.75
N THR A 142 3.56 -14.97 1.45
CA THR A 142 3.54 -16.34 0.93
C THR A 142 4.83 -17.08 1.28
N ASP A 143 5.99 -16.48 1.03
CA ASP A 143 7.29 -17.10 1.30
C ASP A 143 7.56 -17.27 2.81
N CYS A 144 7.06 -16.37 3.66
CA CYS A 144 7.24 -16.47 5.12
C CYS A 144 6.40 -17.58 5.74
N TYR A 145 5.18 -17.81 5.23
CA TYR A 145 4.19 -18.66 5.89
C TYR A 145 3.91 -19.98 5.17
N ASP A 146 4.50 -20.25 4.01
CA ASP A 146 4.43 -21.49 3.21
C ASP A 146 3.13 -22.32 3.43
N ARG A 147 3.12 -23.22 4.41
CA ARG A 147 1.97 -24.07 4.81
C ARG A 147 0.69 -23.33 5.20
N TYR A 148 0.80 -22.12 5.76
CA TYR A 148 -0.30 -21.24 6.18
C TYR A 148 -0.46 -19.99 5.31
N SER A 149 0.21 -19.92 4.15
CA SER A 149 0.15 -18.80 3.21
C SER A 149 -1.29 -18.39 2.86
N ALA A 150 -2.16 -19.35 2.54
CA ALA A 150 -3.58 -19.07 2.23
C ALA A 150 -4.32 -18.39 3.40
N SER A 151 -4.04 -18.80 4.64
CA SER A 151 -4.64 -18.18 5.83
C SER A 151 -4.07 -16.78 6.09
N ALA A 152 -2.77 -16.57 5.85
CA ALA A 152 -2.11 -15.26 5.96
C ALA A 152 -2.66 -14.27 4.91
N LEU A 153 -2.83 -14.70 3.66
CA LEU A 153 -3.40 -13.88 2.59
C LEU A 153 -4.88 -13.57 2.84
N ALA A 154 -5.64 -14.51 3.40
CA ALA A 154 -7.01 -14.27 3.82
C ALA A 154 -7.07 -13.21 4.94
N ALA A 155 -6.20 -13.32 5.96
CA ALA A 155 -6.12 -12.34 7.04
C ALA A 155 -5.77 -10.93 6.51
N ASN A 156 -4.81 -10.87 5.58
CA ASN A 156 -4.42 -9.65 4.90
C ASN A 156 -5.58 -9.01 4.12
N THR A 157 -6.29 -9.82 3.34
CA THR A 157 -7.45 -9.37 2.54
C THR A 157 -8.57 -8.83 3.42
N MET A 158 -8.81 -9.50 4.54
CA MET A 158 -9.85 -9.16 5.48
C MET A 158 -9.58 -7.83 6.21
N LEU A 159 -8.34 -7.60 6.67
CA LEU A 159 -7.95 -6.31 7.24
C LEU A 159 -8.08 -5.18 6.21
N ARG A 160 -7.71 -5.47 4.95
CA ARG A 160 -7.85 -4.55 3.83
C ARG A 160 -9.31 -4.17 3.57
N CYS A 161 -10.22 -5.13 3.59
CA CYS A 161 -11.66 -4.87 3.45
C CYS A 161 -12.21 -4.03 4.61
N LEU A 162 -11.79 -4.31 5.85
CA LEU A 162 -12.19 -3.51 7.02
C LEU A 162 -11.74 -2.05 6.90
N PHE A 163 -10.50 -1.82 6.49
CA PHE A 163 -9.99 -0.46 6.28
C PHE A 163 -10.66 0.22 5.09
N GLY A 164 -10.87 -0.48 3.97
CA GLY A 164 -11.60 0.07 2.82
C GLY A 164 -13.02 0.52 3.20
N ALA A 165 -13.75 -0.30 3.96
CA ALA A 165 -15.06 0.05 4.47
C ALA A 165 -15.01 1.19 5.50
N GLY A 166 -14.11 1.11 6.47
CA GLY A 166 -13.96 2.13 7.51
C GLY A 166 -13.61 3.50 6.93
N PHE A 167 -12.63 3.55 6.03
CA PHE A 167 -12.18 4.77 5.38
C PHE A 167 -13.28 5.39 4.52
N ALA A 168 -14.04 4.58 3.77
CA ALA A 168 -15.17 5.07 2.98
C ALA A 168 -16.27 5.72 3.86
N VAL A 169 -16.52 5.20 5.07
CA VAL A 169 -17.56 5.72 5.96
C VAL A 169 -17.26 7.14 6.46
N PHE A 170 -16.01 7.45 6.83
CA PHE A 170 -15.65 8.78 7.33
C PHE A 170 -15.08 9.71 6.25
N ALA A 171 -14.87 9.22 5.02
CA ALA A 171 -14.28 9.95 3.91
C ALA A 171 -14.92 11.33 3.70
N THR A 172 -16.24 11.35 3.52
CA THR A 172 -17.03 12.55 3.24
C THR A 172 -16.88 13.57 4.36
N THR A 173 -17.05 13.12 5.60
CA THR A 173 -16.94 13.98 6.79
C THR A 173 -15.53 14.55 6.95
N MET A 174 -14.49 13.76 6.66
CA MET A 174 -13.11 14.20 6.73
C MET A 174 -12.83 15.32 5.72
N TYR A 175 -13.22 15.11 4.45
CA TYR A 175 -13.00 16.11 3.40
C TYR A 175 -13.85 17.38 3.60
N GLU A 176 -15.04 17.27 4.17
CA GLU A 176 -15.91 18.43 4.47
C GLU A 176 -15.39 19.28 5.63
N LYS A 177 -14.85 18.65 6.69
CA LYS A 177 -14.38 19.38 7.89
C LYS A 177 -12.95 19.92 7.76
N LEU A 178 -12.04 19.14 7.18
CA LEU A 178 -10.62 19.51 7.11
C LEU A 178 -10.24 20.18 5.79
N GLY A 179 -11.07 20.02 4.75
CA GLY A 179 -10.73 20.41 3.39
C GLY A 179 -9.70 19.47 2.75
N THR A 180 -9.62 19.51 1.42
CA THR A 180 -8.78 18.58 0.66
C THR A 180 -7.30 18.59 1.09
N PRO A 181 -6.60 19.73 1.18
CA PRO A 181 -5.15 19.70 1.40
C PRO A 181 -4.75 19.07 2.74
N TRP A 182 -5.48 19.39 3.81
CA TRP A 182 -5.20 18.87 5.15
C TRP A 182 -5.67 17.43 5.31
N ALA A 183 -6.85 17.08 4.79
CA ALA A 183 -7.33 15.70 4.80
C ALA A 183 -6.33 14.76 4.13
N THR A 184 -5.84 15.10 2.93
CA THR A 184 -4.85 14.27 2.24
C THR A 184 -3.46 14.34 2.89
N SER A 185 -3.07 15.47 3.50
CA SER A 185 -1.78 15.57 4.22
C SER A 185 -1.70 14.67 5.44
N ILE A 186 -2.80 14.49 6.18
CA ILE A 186 -2.85 13.53 7.31
C ILE A 186 -2.55 12.11 6.81
N LEU A 187 -3.16 11.72 5.68
CA LEU A 187 -2.86 10.43 5.04
C LEU A 187 -1.39 10.36 4.59
N GLY A 188 -0.82 11.46 4.12
CA GLY A 188 0.58 11.57 3.75
C GLY A 188 1.53 11.35 4.93
N PHE A 189 1.22 11.91 6.11
CA PHE A 189 2.00 11.70 7.31
C PHE A 189 1.92 10.26 7.82
N VAL A 190 0.72 9.65 7.80
CA VAL A 190 0.56 8.23 8.16
C VAL A 190 1.31 7.33 7.17
N SER A 191 1.23 7.62 5.88
CA SER A 191 2.00 6.94 4.83
C SER A 191 3.50 7.02 5.09
N LEU A 192 4.01 8.19 5.47
CA LEU A 192 5.42 8.40 5.77
C LEU A 192 5.87 7.60 6.99
N ALA A 193 5.06 7.55 8.05
CA ALA A 193 5.34 6.75 9.23
C ALA A 193 5.36 5.24 8.90
N LEU A 194 4.37 4.76 8.14
CA LEU A 194 4.30 3.37 7.72
C LEU A 194 5.38 3.03 6.68
N GLY A 195 5.88 4.00 5.94
CA GLY A 195 6.93 3.80 4.96
C GLY A 195 8.28 3.38 5.57
N VAL A 196 8.47 3.57 6.87
CA VAL A 196 9.66 3.09 7.59
C VAL A 196 9.62 1.58 7.80
N LEU A 197 8.43 0.94 7.77
CA LEU A 197 8.25 -0.49 8.05
C LEU A 197 9.07 -1.40 7.13
N PRO A 198 9.06 -1.27 5.79
CA PRO A 198 9.82 -2.16 4.91
C PRO A 198 11.34 -2.07 5.14
N PHE A 199 11.85 -0.90 5.53
CA PHE A 199 13.26 -0.74 5.90
C PHE A 199 13.59 -1.49 7.21
N VAL A 200 12.71 -1.39 8.21
CA VAL A 200 12.85 -2.11 9.48
C VAL A 200 12.81 -3.62 9.23
N PHE A 201 11.88 -4.12 8.41
CA PHE A 201 11.81 -5.54 8.07
C PHE A 201 13.00 -6.00 7.23
N TYR A 202 13.56 -5.17 6.36
CA TYR A 202 14.77 -5.53 5.61
C TYR A 202 15.97 -5.73 6.54
N LYS A 203 16.16 -4.84 7.53
CA LYS A 203 17.32 -4.88 8.44
C LYS A 203 17.14 -5.85 9.61
N PHE A 204 15.92 -6.00 10.12
CA PHE A 204 15.62 -6.78 11.33
C PHE A 204 14.73 -8.01 11.07
N GLY A 205 14.36 -8.28 9.82
CA GLY A 205 13.44 -9.37 9.44
C GLY A 205 13.86 -10.73 9.99
N ALA A 206 15.14 -11.09 9.88
CA ALA A 206 15.64 -12.35 10.41
C ALA A 206 15.48 -12.48 11.94
N LYS A 207 15.70 -11.38 12.70
CA LYS A 207 15.52 -11.37 14.16
C LYS A 207 14.05 -11.38 14.56
N LEU A 208 13.21 -10.65 13.83
CA LEU A 208 11.76 -10.61 14.03
C LEU A 208 11.11 -11.97 13.69
N ARG A 209 11.62 -12.67 12.67
CA ARG A 209 11.16 -14.00 12.29
C ARG A 209 11.60 -15.07 13.29
N ALA A 210 12.81 -14.95 13.84
CA ALA A 210 13.28 -15.84 14.92
C ALA A 210 12.47 -15.67 16.22
N ALA A 211 11.82 -14.53 16.43
CA ALA A 211 10.94 -14.27 17.58
C ALA A 211 9.46 -14.65 17.32
N SER A 212 9.08 -15.03 16.09
CA SER A 212 7.73 -15.47 15.76
C SER A 212 7.47 -16.89 16.25
N ARG A 213 6.34 -17.11 16.93
CA ARG A 213 5.92 -18.41 17.47
C ARG A 213 5.78 -19.48 16.39
N PHE A 214 5.34 -19.10 15.18
CA PHE A 214 5.10 -20.06 14.11
C PHE A 214 6.37 -20.58 13.44
N HIS A 215 7.48 -19.85 13.48
CA HIS A 215 8.74 -20.37 12.98
C HIS A 215 9.31 -21.47 13.89
N MET A 216 8.99 -21.42 15.19
CA MET A 216 9.38 -22.45 16.16
C MET A 216 8.56 -23.74 16.06
N ASP A 217 7.28 -23.68 15.68
CA ASP A 217 6.43 -24.87 15.48
C ASP A 217 6.77 -25.66 14.20
N VAL A 218 7.36 -25.00 13.20
CA VAL A 218 7.84 -25.69 11.96
C VAL A 218 9.18 -26.37 12.21
N THR A 219 10.02 -25.85 13.11
CA THR A 219 11.31 -26.46 13.47
C THR A 219 11.21 -27.50 14.58
N SER A 220 10.13 -27.56 15.37
CA SER A 220 9.94 -28.56 16.42
C SER A 220 9.40 -29.91 15.94
N HIS A 221 9.14 -30.06 14.63
CA HIS A 221 8.62 -31.29 14.01
C HIS A 221 9.47 -31.82 12.85
N ASN A 222 10.68 -31.29 12.68
CA ASN A 222 11.76 -31.92 11.89
C ASN A 222 12.82 -32.49 12.84
#